data_AF-A0A536ZQQ3-F1
#
_entry.id   AF-A0A536ZQQ3-F1
#
_cell.length_a   1.000
_cell.length_b   1.000
_cell.length_c   1.000
_cell.angle_alpha   90.00
_cell.angle_beta   90.00
_cell.angle_gamma   90.00
#
_symmetry.space_group_name_H-M   'P 1'
#
loop_
_entity.id
_entity.type
_entity.pdbx_description
1 polymer ?
#
loop_
_entity_poly.entity_id
_entity_poly.type
_entity_poly.pdbx_seq_one_letter_code
_entity_poly.pdbx_strand_id
1 'polypeptide(L)'
;MRPDDLFLIFAAVWIALGIGLWVFSRRASYQLKKQWHLVLVAGAALFFISFAYALSQRTEVLYIAVPAVALISFLNYRFTRICPRCGFSVPRTGLFSRAAYCPRCGGKLDEDAHP
;
A
#
# COMPACT_ATOMS: atom_id res chain seq x y z
N MET A 1 -6.27 -19.60 20.41
CA MET A 1 -6.29 -18.21 20.93
C MET A 1 -7.71 -17.81 21.22
N ARG A 2 -7.93 -16.96 22.23
CA ARG A 2 -9.24 -16.29 22.37
C ARG A 2 -9.38 -15.24 21.26
N PRO A 3 -10.60 -14.93 20.81
CA PRO A 3 -10.83 -13.89 19.80
C PRO A 3 -10.20 -12.54 20.17
N ASP A 4 -10.21 -12.20 21.46
CA ASP A 4 -9.64 -10.96 21.99
C ASP A 4 -8.11 -10.90 21.80
N ASP A 5 -7.42 -12.04 21.94
CA ASP A 5 -5.97 -12.14 21.73
C ASP A 5 -5.63 -11.89 20.25
N LEU A 6 -6.45 -12.43 19.33
CA LEU A 6 -6.27 -12.21 17.89
C LEU A 6 -6.47 -10.75 17.50
N PHE A 7 -7.48 -10.09 18.08
CA PHE A 7 -7.72 -8.67 17.84
C PHE A 7 -6.59 -7.78 18.38
N LEU A 8 -6.03 -8.08 19.55
CA LEU A 8 -4.88 -7.34 20.09
C LEU A 8 -3.64 -7.53 19.21
N ILE A 9 -3.36 -8.76 18.76
CA ILE A 9 -2.27 -9.05 17.84
C ILE A 9 -2.48 -8.30 16.51
N PHE A 10 -3.70 -8.30 15.99
CA PHE A 10 -4.07 -7.54 14.79
C PHE A 10 -3.70 -6.07 14.94
N ALA A 11 -4.24 -5.42 15.97
CA ALA A 11 -4.05 -4.00 16.22
C ALA A 11 -2.56 -3.68 16.38
N ALA A 12 -1.83 -4.49 17.15
CA ALA A 12 -0.40 -4.31 17.35
C ALA A 12 0.39 -4.41 16.04
N VAL A 13 0.11 -5.41 15.19
CA VAL A 13 0.81 -5.59 13.91
C VAL A 13 0.49 -4.45 12.94
N TRP A 14 -0.78 -4.01 12.85
CA TRP A 14 -1.15 -2.88 11.99
C TRP A 14 -0.54 -1.56 12.45
N ILE A 15 -0.48 -1.31 13.77
CA ILE A 15 0.18 -0.13 14.32
C ILE A 15 1.69 -0.17 14.00
N ALA A 16 2.35 -1.32 14.21
CA ALA A 16 3.77 -1.48 13.91
C ALA A 16 4.05 -1.29 12.40
N LEU A 17 3.24 -1.87 11.52
CA LEU A 17 3.31 -1.67 10.08
C LEU A 17 3.09 -0.21 9.69
N GLY A 18 2.07 0.45 10.26
CA GLY A 18 1.76 1.85 10.00
C GLY A 18 2.93 2.76 10.36
N ILE A 19 3.53 2.57 11.55
CA ILE A 19 4.71 3.32 11.99
C ILE A 19 5.91 3.01 11.08
N GLY A 20 6.17 1.74 10.78
CA GLY A 20 7.27 1.32 9.91
C GLY A 20 7.17 1.92 8.51
N LEU A 21 6.00 1.84 7.89
CA LEU A 21 5.69 2.46 6.59
C LEU A 21 5.83 3.98 6.65
N TRP A 22 5.38 4.61 7.73
CA TRP A 22 5.53 6.07 7.90
C TRP A 22 7.00 6.48 8.00
N VAL A 23 7.81 5.78 8.81
CA VAL A 23 9.26 6.04 8.92
C VAL A 23 9.96 5.78 7.58
N PHE A 24 9.66 4.65 6.93
CA PHE A 24 10.17 4.30 5.61
C PHE A 24 9.80 5.37 4.58
N SER A 25 8.55 5.84 4.58
CA SER A 25 8.09 6.89 3.66
C SER A 25 8.84 8.22 3.84
N ARG A 26 9.36 8.51 5.03
CA ARG A 26 10.13 9.72 5.30
C ARG A 26 11.61 9.59 5.00
N ARG A 27 12.20 8.40 5.23
CA ARG A 27 13.66 8.19 5.13
C ARG A 27 14.10 7.54 3.81
N ALA A 28 13.26 6.73 3.18
CA ALA A 28 13.65 6.00 1.99
C ALA A 28 13.75 6.91 0.76
N SER A 29 14.78 6.67 -0.05
CA SER A 29 14.98 7.31 -1.34
C SER A 29 13.89 6.89 -2.34
N TYR A 30 13.75 7.66 -3.42
CA TYR A 30 12.83 7.35 -4.51
C TYR A 30 13.05 5.93 -5.07
N GLN A 31 14.31 5.55 -5.34
CA GLN A 31 14.66 4.25 -5.91
C GLN A 31 14.22 3.11 -5.00
N LEU A 32 14.50 3.24 -3.70
CA LEU A 32 14.13 2.21 -2.71
C LEU A 32 12.61 2.08 -2.60
N LYS A 33 11.88 3.21 -2.54
CA LYS A 33 10.41 3.18 -2.50
C LYS A 33 9.81 2.56 -3.75
N LYS A 34 10.37 2.84 -4.93
CA LYS A 34 9.89 2.27 -6.21
C LYS A 34 10.10 0.76 -6.27
N GLN A 35 11.29 0.28 -5.87
CA GLN A 35 11.60 -1.15 -5.82
C GLN A 35 10.72 -1.89 -4.81
N TRP A 36 10.56 -1.33 -3.61
CA TRP A 36 9.78 -1.95 -2.55
C TRP A 36 8.27 -1.75 -2.70
N HIS A 37 7.80 -0.89 -3.60
CA HIS A 37 6.36 -0.61 -3.74
C HIS A 37 5.55 -1.88 -4.03
N LEU A 38 6.01 -2.71 -4.98
CA LEU A 38 5.33 -3.97 -5.29
C LEU A 38 5.37 -4.94 -4.10
N VAL A 39 6.53 -5.06 -3.44
CA VAL A 39 6.71 -5.94 -2.27
C VAL A 39 5.82 -5.50 -1.11
N LEU A 40 5.71 -4.21 -0.84
CA LEU A 40 4.87 -3.66 0.22
C LEU A 40 3.39 -3.86 -0.08
N VAL A 41 2.96 -3.62 -1.32
CA VAL A 41 1.57 -3.86 -1.74
C VAL A 41 1.21 -5.34 -1.66
N ALA A 42 2.05 -6.22 -2.22
CA ALA A 42 1.82 -7.66 -2.19
C ALA A 42 1.87 -8.22 -0.75
N GLY A 43 2.81 -7.75 0.06
CA GLY A 43 2.93 -8.12 1.47
C GLY A 43 1.71 -7.69 2.28
N ALA A 44 1.23 -6.46 2.10
CA ALA A 44 0.01 -5.99 2.74
C ALA A 44 -1.23 -6.79 2.30
N ALA A 45 -1.33 -7.14 1.02
CA ALA A 45 -2.41 -7.96 0.47
C ALA A 45 -2.45 -9.35 1.12
N LEU A 46 -1.30 -10.04 1.15
CA LEU A 46 -1.17 -11.38 1.73
C LEU A 46 -1.45 -11.35 3.24
N PHE A 47 -0.95 -10.33 3.93
CA PHE A 47 -1.18 -10.15 5.36
C PHE A 47 -2.67 -9.94 5.65
N PHE A 48 -3.35 -9.08 4.89
CA PHE A 48 -4.78 -8.83 5.05
C PHE A 48 -5.62 -10.10 4.81
N ILE A 49 -5.34 -10.85 3.73
CA ILE A 49 -6.08 -12.09 3.41
C ILE A 49 -5.87 -13.15 4.50
N SER A 50 -4.62 -13.36 4.92
CA SER A 50 -4.28 -14.31 5.99
C SER A 50 -5.02 -13.98 7.28
N PHE A 51 -5.10 -12.69 7.60
CA PHE A 51 -5.79 -12.23 8.80
C PHE A 51 -7.32 -12.35 8.70
N ALA A 52 -7.91 -12.00 7.56
CA ALA A 52 -9.34 -12.16 7.31
C ALA A 52 -9.78 -13.63 7.45
N TYR A 53 -8.93 -14.57 6.98
CA TYR A 53 -9.14 -15.99 7.20
C TYR A 53 -9.00 -16.38 8.67
N ALA A 54 -7.94 -15.92 9.36
CA ALA A 54 -7.70 -16.23 10.76
C ALA A 54 -8.83 -15.78 11.70
N LEU A 55 -9.45 -14.62 11.44
CA LEU A 55 -10.59 -14.13 12.22
C LEU A 55 -11.88 -14.88 11.93
N SER A 56 -12.18 -15.12 10.65
CA SER A 56 -13.45 -15.71 10.26
C SER A 56 -13.49 -17.23 10.44
N GLN A 57 -12.33 -17.89 10.31
CA GLN A 57 -12.19 -19.35 10.20
C GLN A 57 -13.11 -19.96 9.12
N ARG A 58 -13.54 -19.14 8.14
CA ARG A 58 -14.49 -19.52 7.09
C ARG A 58 -13.85 -19.30 5.72
N THR A 59 -13.79 -20.37 4.94
CA THR A 59 -13.28 -20.34 3.57
C THR A 59 -14.12 -19.45 2.65
N GLU A 60 -15.41 -19.29 2.96
CA GLU A 60 -16.36 -18.43 2.23
C GLU A 60 -15.88 -16.97 2.15
N VAL A 61 -15.22 -16.48 3.21
CA VAL A 61 -14.68 -15.12 3.26
C VAL A 61 -13.59 -14.90 2.22
N LEU A 62 -12.84 -15.95 1.86
CA LEU A 62 -11.79 -15.86 0.85
C LEU A 62 -12.36 -15.58 -0.55
N TYR A 63 -13.56 -16.06 -0.86
CA TYR A 63 -14.19 -15.80 -2.17
C TYR A 63 -14.48 -14.32 -2.41
N ILE A 64 -14.68 -13.54 -1.35
CA ILE A 64 -14.91 -12.09 -1.43
C ILE A 64 -13.60 -11.34 -1.17
N ALA A 65 -12.85 -11.74 -0.14
CA ALA A 65 -11.64 -11.04 0.29
C ALA A 65 -10.55 -11.09 -0.78
N VAL A 66 -10.30 -12.23 -1.41
CA VAL A 66 -9.24 -12.37 -2.42
C VAL A 66 -9.47 -11.44 -3.62
N PRO A 67 -10.62 -11.46 -4.33
CA PRO A 67 -10.83 -10.57 -5.47
C PRO A 67 -10.88 -9.09 -5.05
N ALA A 68 -11.48 -8.76 -3.90
CA ALA A 68 -11.51 -7.40 -3.40
C ALA A 68 -10.10 -6.86 -3.10
N VAL A 69 -9.28 -7.64 -2.39
CA VAL A 69 -7.90 -7.28 -2.05
C VAL A 69 -7.02 -7.24 -3.28
N ALA A 70 -7.20 -8.15 -4.24
CA ALA A 70 -6.47 -8.13 -5.51
C ALA A 70 -6.77 -6.85 -6.30
N LEU A 71 -8.05 -6.47 -6.40
CA LEU A 71 -8.46 -5.23 -7.07
C LEU A 71 -7.87 -4.01 -6.35
N ILE A 72 -8.04 -3.90 -5.03
CA ILE A 72 -7.52 -2.77 -4.25
C ILE A 72 -5.99 -2.68 -4.37
N SER A 73 -5.30 -3.80 -4.29
CA SER A 73 -3.84 -3.88 -4.46
C SER A 73 -3.41 -3.42 -5.85
N PHE A 74 -4.09 -3.87 -6.89
CA PHE A 74 -3.85 -3.43 -8.26
C PHE A 74 -4.06 -1.92 -8.41
N LEU A 75 -5.13 -1.38 -7.86
CA LEU A 75 -5.42 0.06 -7.90
C LEU A 75 -4.35 0.86 -7.14
N ASN A 76 -3.94 0.40 -5.94
CA ASN A 76 -2.88 1.03 -5.17
C ASN A 76 -1.55 1.03 -5.93
N TYR A 77 -1.17 -0.12 -6.51
CA TYR A 77 0.05 -0.23 -7.29
C TYR A 77 0.02 0.65 -8.55
N ARG A 78 -1.09 0.63 -9.28
CA ARG A 78 -1.23 1.30 -10.58
C ARG A 78 -1.43 2.81 -10.47
N PHE A 79 -2.05 3.29 -9.40
CA PHE A 79 -2.42 4.69 -9.23
C PHE A 79 -1.57 5.46 -8.23
N THR A 80 -0.75 4.79 -7.43
CA THR A 80 0.25 5.47 -6.60
C THR A 80 1.50 5.74 -7.43
N ARG A 81 1.83 7.01 -7.63
CA ARG A 81 3.11 7.44 -8.22
C ARG A 81 4.02 7.91 -7.11
N ILE A 82 5.32 7.70 -7.25
CA ILE A 82 6.31 8.23 -6.33
C ILE A 82 7.06 9.34 -7.07
N CYS A 83 7.12 10.54 -6.48
CA CYS A 83 7.81 11.65 -7.10
C CYS A 83 9.33 11.36 -7.18
N PRO A 84 9.97 11.47 -8.37
CA PRO A 84 11.40 11.23 -8.52
C PRO A 84 12.26 12.26 -7.77
N ARG A 85 11.78 13.51 -7.66
CA ARG A 85 12.53 14.62 -7.05
C ARG A 85 12.52 14.61 -5.52
N CYS A 86 11.40 14.28 -4.87
CA CYS A 86 11.28 14.35 -3.41
C CYS A 86 10.87 13.02 -2.74
N GLY A 87 10.62 11.96 -3.51
CA GLY A 87 10.22 10.66 -3.00
C GLY A 87 8.85 10.63 -2.34
N PHE A 88 8.00 11.65 -2.55
CA PHE A 88 6.65 11.70 -2.01
C PHE A 88 5.70 10.81 -2.83
N SER A 89 4.95 9.94 -2.15
CA SER A 89 3.89 9.13 -2.77
C SER A 89 2.71 10.03 -3.08
N VAL A 90 2.45 10.25 -4.37
CA VAL A 90 1.32 11.02 -4.88
C VAL A 90 0.20 10.03 -5.23
N PRO A 91 -0.84 9.90 -4.40
CA PRO A 91 -2.04 9.17 -4.78
C PRO A 91 -2.74 9.92 -5.91
N ARG A 92 -3.38 9.17 -6.81
CA ARG A 92 -4.18 9.77 -7.87
C ARG A 92 -5.39 10.51 -7.27
N THR A 93 -5.53 11.80 -7.54
CA THR A 93 -6.58 12.66 -6.96
C THR A 93 -7.94 12.58 -7.68
N GLY A 94 -8.18 11.54 -8.48
CA GLY A 94 -9.47 11.29 -9.15
C GLY A 94 -9.43 10.10 -10.11
N LEU A 95 -10.59 9.65 -10.60
CA LEU A 95 -10.66 8.50 -11.52
C LEU A 95 -10.06 8.78 -12.90
N PHE A 96 -10.12 10.03 -13.36
CA PHE A 96 -9.68 10.43 -14.71
C PHE A 96 -8.51 11.42 -14.71
N SER A 97 -8.34 12.25 -13.69
CA SER A 97 -7.22 13.19 -13.63
C SER A 97 -5.93 12.50 -13.18
N ARG A 98 -4.80 12.85 -13.80
CA ARG A 98 -3.45 12.49 -13.35
C ARG A 98 -2.74 13.77 -12.93
N ALA A 99 -2.19 13.79 -11.72
CA ALA A 99 -1.34 14.89 -11.30
C ALA A 99 -0.07 14.89 -12.16
N ALA A 100 0.19 16.00 -12.87
CA ALA A 100 1.42 16.22 -13.62
C ALA A 100 2.58 16.66 -12.71
N TYR A 101 2.25 17.32 -11.58
CA TYR A 101 3.21 17.88 -10.64
C TYR A 101 3.00 17.35 -9.23
N CYS A 102 4.08 17.22 -8.47
CA CYS A 102 4.05 16.82 -7.07
C CYS A 102 3.52 17.96 -6.19
N PRO A 103 2.49 17.75 -5.35
CA PRO A 103 1.95 18.78 -4.47
C PRO A 103 2.91 19.21 -3.35
N ARG A 104 3.97 18.42 -3.08
CA ARG A 104 4.94 18.70 -2.02
C ARG A 104 6.11 19.56 -2.49
N CYS A 105 6.61 19.34 -3.70
CA CYS A 105 7.84 19.99 -4.19
C CYS A 105 7.71 20.64 -5.58
N GLY A 106 6.57 20.51 -6.26
CA GLY A 106 6.36 21.02 -7.62
C GLY A 106 7.10 20.26 -8.73
N GLY A 107 7.82 19.18 -8.43
CA GLY A 107 8.52 18.38 -9.45
C GLY A 107 7.55 17.65 -10.40
N LYS A 108 7.93 17.45 -11.66
CA LYS A 108 7.14 16.69 -12.63
C LYS A 108 7.10 15.20 -12.24
N LEU A 109 5.94 14.58 -12.42
CA LEU A 109 5.70 13.17 -12.07
C LEU A 109 5.85 12.21 -13.25
N ASP A 110 5.92 12.74 -14.48
CA ASP A 110 6.03 11.96 -15.72
C ASP A 110 7.47 11.89 -16.27
N GLU A 111 8.46 12.44 -15.56
CA GLU A 111 9.88 12.42 -15.98
C GLU A 111 10.49 11.02 -16.04
N ASP A 112 9.88 10.02 -15.38
CA ASP A 112 10.31 8.61 -15.44
C ASP A 112 9.70 7.83 -16.62
N ALA A 113 8.93 8.49 -17.50
CA ALA A 113 8.22 7.88 -18.63
C ALA A 113 8.87 8.21 -19.98
N HIS A 114 10.20 8.37 -20.03
CA HIS A 114 10.90 8.25 -21.30
C HIS A 114 11.31 6.78 -21.54
N PRO A 115 10.85 6.17 -22.65
CA PRO A 115 11.22 4.81 -23.04
C PRO A 115 12.71 4.68 -23.35
#